data_AF-A0A4P8XWA0-F1
#
_entry.id   AF-A0A4P8XWA0-F1
#
_cell.length_a   1.000
_cell.length_b   1.000
_cell.length_c   1.000
_cell.angle_alpha   90.00
_cell.angle_beta   90.00
_cell.angle_gamma   90.00
#
_symmetry.space_group_name_H-M   'P 1'
#
loop_
_entity.id
_entity.type
_entity.pdbx_description
1 polymer ?
#
loop_
_entity_poly.entity_id
_entity_poly.type
_entity_poly.pdbx_seq_one_letter_code
_entity_poly.pdbx_strand_id
1 'polypeptide(L)' 'MDREIINLDGIEEKVTHERYNRPTPNGGDYSEIFYMDDNGNYVDKKVATKAVIYECKNDGTAINRTFMEKRK' A
#
# COMPACT_ATOMS: atom_id res chain seq x y z
N MET A 1 -19.13 37.68 4.32
CA MET A 1 -19.06 36.26 3.91
C MET A 1 -17.68 35.81 4.30
N ASP A 2 -17.56 35.35 5.53
CA ASP A 2 -16.27 34.97 6.10
C ASP A 2 -15.89 33.63 5.48
N ARG A 3 -14.81 33.62 4.69
CA ARG A 3 -14.25 32.39 4.16
C ARG A 3 -13.33 31.83 5.24
N GLU A 4 -13.77 30.76 5.86
CA GLU A 4 -12.95 29.96 6.75
C GLU A 4 -11.86 29.28 5.90
N ILE A 5 -10.61 29.70 6.09
CA ILE A 5 -9.46 29.04 5.47
C ILE A 5 -9.22 27.76 6.27
N ILE A 6 -9.67 26.62 5.74
CA ILE A 6 -9.30 25.32 6.28
C ILE A 6 -7.82 25.06 5.99
N ASN A 7 -7.00 25.03 7.03
CA ASN A 7 -5.60 24.59 6.93
C ASN A 7 -5.60 23.10 6.58
N LEU A 8 -5.29 22.77 5.32
CA LEU A 8 -5.20 21.39 4.82
C LEU A 8 -3.91 20.68 5.29
N ASP A 9 -3.00 21.39 5.95
CA ASP A 9 -1.70 20.88 6.43
C ASP A 9 -1.82 19.82 7.54
N GLY A 10 -3.03 19.56 8.06
CA GLY A 10 -3.30 18.57 9.12
C GLY A 10 -3.93 17.26 8.66
N ILE A 11 -4.21 17.07 7.37
CA ILE A 11 -4.82 15.83 6.86
C ILE A 11 -3.70 14.94 6.33
N GLU A 12 -3.10 14.16 7.22
CA GLU A 12 -2.14 13.13 6.83
C GLU A 12 -2.89 12.02 6.08
N GLU A 13 -2.65 11.91 4.77
CA GLU A 13 -3.31 10.89 3.93
C GLU A 13 -2.96 9.49 4.45
N LYS A 14 -4.00 8.70 4.79
CA LYS A 14 -3.85 7.32 5.24
C LYS A 14 -3.50 6.44 4.04
N VAL A 15 -2.25 6.01 3.92
CA VAL A 15 -1.79 5.13 2.84
C VAL A 15 -1.84 3.68 3.29
N THR A 16 -2.90 2.97 2.88
CA THR A 16 -3.07 1.52 3.16
C THR A 16 -2.68 0.64 1.97
N HIS A 17 -2.57 1.22 0.77
CA HIS A 17 -2.29 0.54 -0.48
C HIS A 17 -1.44 1.42 -1.40
N GLU A 18 -0.49 0.80 -2.09
CA GLU A 18 0.30 1.44 -3.14
C GLU A 18 0.37 0.54 -4.38
N ARG A 19 0.26 1.13 -5.57
CA ARG A 19 0.44 0.43 -6.85
C ARG A 19 1.59 1.03 -7.64
N TYR A 20 2.47 0.17 -8.13
CA TYR A 20 3.63 0.53 -8.94
C TYR A 20 3.52 -0.11 -10.31
N ASN A 21 3.24 0.70 -11.34
CA ASN A 21 3.10 0.25 -12.73
C ASN A 21 4.47 0.12 -13.40
N ARG A 22 5.24 -0.90 -13.00
CA ARG A 22 6.54 -1.24 -13.58
C ARG A 22 6.71 -2.76 -13.62
N PRO A 23 7.50 -3.29 -14.58
CA PRO A 23 7.83 -4.69 -14.61
C PRO A 23 8.41 -5.19 -13.28
N THR A 24 7.99 -6.36 -12.85
CA THR A 24 8.44 -6.98 -11.58
C THR A 24 9.33 -8.19 -11.84
N PRO A 25 10.16 -8.63 -10.87
CA PRO A 25 11.14 -9.70 -11.09
C PRO A 25 10.56 -11.02 -11.59
N ASN A 26 9.33 -11.38 -11.20
CA ASN A 26 8.67 -12.61 -11.65
C ASN A 26 7.91 -12.45 -12.97
N GLY A 27 8.12 -11.34 -13.68
CA GLY A 27 7.52 -11.07 -14.99
C GLY A 27 6.11 -10.48 -14.91
N GLY A 28 5.76 -9.82 -13.82
CA GLY A 28 4.52 -9.04 -13.71
C GLY A 28 4.69 -7.70 -14.41
N ASP A 29 3.57 -7.09 -14.78
CA ASP A 29 3.50 -5.75 -15.40
C ASP A 29 3.41 -4.64 -14.35
N TYR A 30 2.92 -4.96 -13.15
CA TYR A 30 2.85 -4.06 -12.00
C TYR A 30 2.93 -4.80 -10.67
N SER A 31 3.11 -4.05 -9.58
CA SER A 31 2.99 -4.58 -8.22
C SER A 31 2.03 -3.77 -7.36
N GLU A 32 1.37 -4.42 -6.41
CA GLU A 32 0.54 -3.80 -5.37
C GLU A 32 1.06 -4.16 -3.99
N ILE A 33 1.14 -3.18 -3.11
CA ILE A 33 1.57 -3.33 -1.72
C ILE A 33 0.39 -3.00 -0.82
N PHE A 34 0.07 -3.90 0.10
CA PHE A 34 -0.98 -3.71 1.11
C PHE A 34 -0.36 -3.72 2.50
N TYR A 35 -0.70 -2.71 3.31
CA TYR A 35 -0.12 -2.50 4.64
C TYR A 35 -1.09 -2.92 5.74
N MET A 36 -0.63 -3.72 6.69
CA MET A 36 -1.47 -4.37 7.70
C MET A 36 -0.88 -4.30 9.11
N ASP A 37 -1.75 -4.33 10.11
CA ASP A 37 -1.38 -4.61 11.50
C ASP A 37 -1.18 -6.12 11.75
N ASP A 38 -0.88 -6.50 13.00
CA ASP A 38 -0.65 -7.90 13.36
C ASP A 38 -1.90 -8.78 13.22
N ASN A 39 -3.08 -8.18 13.27
CA ASN A 39 -4.39 -8.83 13.13
C ASN A 39 -4.83 -8.97 11.66
N GLY A 40 -4.07 -8.40 10.71
CA GLY A 40 -4.40 -8.40 9.29
C GLY A 40 -5.36 -7.27 8.86
N ASN A 41 -5.59 -6.26 9.71
CA ASN A 41 -6.38 -5.10 9.32
C ASN A 41 -5.54 -4.11 8.51
N TYR A 42 -6.14 -3.49 7.49
CA TYR A 42 -5.45 -2.47 6.71
C TYR A 42 -5.25 -1.17 7.51
N VAL A 43 -3.99 -0.80 7.69
CA VAL A 43 -3.56 0.38 8.47
C VAL A 43 -2.61 1.23 7.65
N ASP A 44 -2.39 2.47 8.10
CA ASP A 44 -1.42 3.35 7.45
C ASP A 44 -0.03 2.70 7.44
N LYS A 45 0.71 2.83 6.33
CA LYS A 45 2.05 2.25 6.19
C LYS A 45 3.03 2.65 7.29
N LYS A 46 2.85 3.81 7.93
CA LYS A 46 3.70 4.29 9.04
C LYS A 46 3.53 3.46 10.31
N VAL A 47 2.34 2.89 10.53
CA VAL A 47 2.02 2.08 11.71
C VAL A 47 1.91 0.58 11.41
N ALA A 48 1.97 0.19 10.13
CA ALA A 48 1.90 -1.20 9.71
C ALA A 48 3.08 -2.03 10.26
N THR A 49 2.76 -3.23 10.72
CA THR A 49 3.74 -4.24 11.15
C THR A 49 3.93 -5.32 10.09
N LYS A 50 2.98 -5.46 9.17
CA LYS A 50 2.97 -6.44 8.08
C LYS A 50 2.69 -5.77 6.74
N ALA A 51 3.17 -6.38 5.67
CA ALA A 51 2.79 -6.02 4.32
C ALA A 51 2.77 -7.22 3.39
N VAL A 52 1.94 -7.14 2.34
CA VAL A 52 1.91 -8.12 1.26
C VAL A 52 2.14 -7.40 -0.05
N ILE A 53 3.09 -7.91 -0.84
CA ILE A 53 3.35 -7.47 -2.21
C ILE A 53 2.77 -8.51 -3.16
N TYR A 54 1.90 -8.07 -4.05
CA TYR A 54 1.47 -8.84 -5.22
C TYR A 54 2.22 -8.34 -6.44
N GLU A 55 2.75 -9.27 -7.23
CA GLU A 55 3.18 -9.00 -8.61
C GLU A 55 2.07 -9.47 -9.53
N CYS A 56 1.65 -8.63 -10.48
CA CYS A 56 0.44 -8.83 -11.27
C CYS A 56 0.68 -8.58 -12.76
N LYS A 57 -0.06 -9.28 -13.62
CA LYS A 57 -0.21 -8.97 -15.05
C LYS A 57 -1.19 -7.83 -15.26
N ASN A 58 -1.14 -7.18 -16.43
CA ASN A 58 -2.02 -6.07 -16.80
C ASN A 58 -3.52 -6.41 -16.76
N ASP A 59 -3.88 -7.69 -16.91
CA ASP A 59 -5.26 -8.17 -16.78
C ASP A 59 -5.74 -8.33 -15.32
N GLY A 60 -4.87 -8.03 -14.34
CA GLY A 60 -5.16 -8.17 -12.92
C GLY A 60 -4.71 -9.49 -12.30
N THR A 61 -4.20 -10.44 -13.09
CA THR A 61 -3.78 -11.75 -12.58
C THR A 61 -2.56 -11.62 -11.68
N ALA A 62 -2.68 -11.98 -10.41
CA ALA A 62 -1.55 -12.09 -9.50
C ALA A 62 -0.69 -13.33 -9.85
N ILE A 63 0.60 -13.13 -10.07
CA ILE A 63 1.54 -14.20 -10.45
C ILE A 63 2.48 -14.59 -9.31
N ASN A 64 2.72 -13.70 -8.36
CA ASN A 64 3.55 -13.97 -7.19
C ASN A 64 3.07 -13.15 -5.99
N ARG A 65 3.34 -13.66 -4.78
CA ARG A 65 3.01 -13.00 -3.52
C ARG A 65 4.19 -13.09 -2.55
N THR A 66 4.61 -11.95 -2.04
CA THR A 66 5.66 -11.85 -1.00
C THR A 66 5.07 -11.29 0.28
N PHE A 67 5.35 -11.94 1.41
CA PHE A 67 4.99 -11.45 2.74
C PHE A 67 6.18 -10.77 3.42
N MET A 68 5.90 -9.66 4.08
CA MET A 68 6.88 -8.92 4.88
C MET A 68 6.31 -8.71 6.27
N GLU A 69 7.15 -8.94 7.28
CA GLU A 69 6.86 -8.62 8.67
C GLU A 69 8.01 -7.79 9.22
N LYS A 70 7.69 -6.74 9.97
CA LYS A 70 8.68 -5.90 10.66
C LYS A 70 9.33 -6.76 11.75
N ARG A 71 10.66 -6.90 11.69
CA ARG A 71 11.41 -7.60 12.74
C ARG A 71 11.24 -6.85 14.07
N LYS A 72 10.97 -7.60 15.14
CA LYS A 72 10.88 -7.10 16.51
C LYS A 72 12.25 -6.73 17.06
#